data_AF-I6T9V8-F1
#
_entry.id   AF-I6T9V8-F1
#
_cell.length_a   1.000
_cell.length_b   1.000
_cell.length_c   1.000
_cell.angle_alpha   90.00
_cell.angle_beta   90.00
_cell.angle_gamma   90.00
#
_symmetry.space_group_name_H-M   'P 1'
#
loop_
_entity.id
_entity.type
_entity.pdbx_description
1 polymer ?
#
loop_
_entity_poly.entity_id
_entity_poly.type
_entity_poly.pdbx_seq_one_letter_code
_entity_poly.pdbx_strand_id
1 'polypeptide(L)'
;MLNIIKSKLKNTYKKKSLNSENVTILMKLIKGYFNSYNLNIESKLRKEKLRRRLRKLSTNKIFISDGEFKHTNDNVNITLYVYNRQRLNYLLKLRKRYLSLFRKVTFVRKLQLIRNVGLNILNKQQEKSKILTNVLPNYSSKVYSVQNLYYRNFIKKSLKRLKYYMYYKQLLYINKAKFENSYLQGLINLVRKIYKKIVEFNIINLKYFYYNTLVRKAKIKDIKLNERSKYFFELENLFKLNNLDTTNNLLNKLIEQNKTSSKDLKKVVLNDIKFKRVSGVRLEAAGRLTRRYTASRSQHKVRYSGNLINAYSSIKGYPSAVIRGNYKPNIQYTKLNSKSRIGSFVSGV
;
A
#
# COMPACT_ATOMS: atom_id res chain seq x y z
N MET A 1 15.96 -5.87 11.26
CA MET A 1 16.25 -6.85 10.19
C MET A 1 16.71 -8.14 10.82
N LEU A 2 16.36 -9.27 10.20
CA LEU A 2 16.62 -10.59 10.75
C LEU A 2 17.11 -11.49 9.62
N ASN A 3 18.32 -12.02 9.77
CA ASN A 3 18.91 -12.99 8.86
C ASN A 3 18.93 -14.34 9.58
N ILE A 4 18.35 -15.37 8.99
CA ILE A 4 18.38 -16.74 9.48
C ILE A 4 19.34 -17.50 8.58
N ILE A 5 20.54 -17.78 9.10
CA ILE A 5 21.65 -18.40 8.34
C ILE A 5 22.42 -19.33 9.27
N LYS A 6 22.68 -20.57 8.81
CA LYS A 6 23.71 -21.45 9.37
C LYS A 6 24.75 -21.77 8.29
N SER A 7 26.06 -21.67 8.56
CA SER A 7 27.12 -22.08 7.63
C SER A 7 28.32 -22.71 8.35
N LYS A 8 28.98 -23.70 7.75
CA LYS A 8 30.11 -24.40 8.36
C LYS A 8 31.40 -23.55 8.38
N LEU A 9 31.61 -22.73 7.35
CA LEU A 9 32.79 -21.88 7.21
C LEU A 9 32.59 -20.51 7.87
N LYS A 10 33.29 -20.25 8.98
CA LYS A 10 33.25 -18.98 9.74
C LYS A 10 33.62 -17.76 8.87
N ASN A 11 34.48 -17.93 7.87
CA ASN A 11 34.84 -16.87 6.90
C ASN A 11 33.66 -16.42 6.03
N THR A 12 32.74 -17.32 5.68
CA THR A 12 31.52 -16.93 4.96
C THR A 12 30.57 -16.12 5.84
N TYR A 13 30.58 -16.32 7.15
CA TYR A 13 29.86 -15.47 8.10
C TYR A 13 30.53 -14.12 8.32
N LYS A 14 31.85 -14.02 8.46
CA LYS A 14 32.55 -12.72 8.62
C LYS A 14 32.38 -11.82 7.39
N LYS A 15 32.46 -12.39 6.17
CA LYS A 15 32.07 -11.69 4.93
C LYS A 15 30.57 -11.34 4.89
N LYS A 16 29.70 -12.13 5.53
CA LYS A 16 28.24 -11.88 5.64
C LYS A 16 27.81 -11.03 6.84
N SER A 17 28.63 -10.80 7.86
CA SER A 17 28.40 -9.79 8.90
C SER A 17 28.82 -8.41 8.42
N LEU A 18 29.84 -8.34 7.53
CA LEU A 18 30.08 -7.20 6.63
C LEU A 18 28.90 -6.93 5.67
N ASN A 19 27.99 -7.89 5.44
CA ASN A 19 26.77 -7.69 4.63
C ASN A 19 25.68 -6.86 5.33
N SER A 20 25.90 -6.27 6.51
CA SER A 20 24.94 -5.28 7.04
C SER A 20 24.73 -4.15 6.02
N GLU A 21 25.81 -3.69 5.38
CA GLU A 21 25.76 -2.67 4.34
C GLU A 21 25.05 -3.17 3.07
N ASN A 22 25.40 -4.36 2.57
CA ASN A 22 24.73 -4.98 1.42
C ASN A 22 23.22 -5.18 1.65
N VAL A 23 22.82 -5.54 2.87
CA VAL A 23 21.40 -5.65 3.24
C VAL A 23 20.73 -4.27 3.30
N THR A 24 21.41 -3.23 3.75
CA THR A 24 20.86 -1.86 3.69
C THR A 24 20.71 -1.36 2.25
N ILE A 25 21.68 -1.63 1.37
CA ILE A 25 21.63 -1.32 -0.06
C ILE A 25 20.47 -2.06 -0.70
N LEU A 26 20.34 -3.36 -0.42
CA LEU A 26 19.24 -4.18 -0.88
C LEU A 26 17.88 -3.62 -0.45
N MET A 27 17.75 -3.24 0.82
CA MET A 27 16.52 -2.65 1.31
C MET A 27 16.22 -1.29 0.68
N LYS A 28 17.24 -0.48 0.35
CA LYS A 28 17.07 0.75 -0.45
C LYS A 28 16.58 0.40 -1.86
N LEU A 29 17.11 -0.64 -2.50
CA LEU A 29 16.67 -1.12 -3.83
C LEU A 29 15.21 -1.59 -3.79
N ILE A 30 14.85 -2.45 -2.84
CA ILE A 30 13.47 -2.95 -2.66
C ILE A 30 12.52 -1.77 -2.41
N LYS A 31 12.87 -0.86 -1.50
CA LYS A 31 12.08 0.35 -1.24
C LYS A 31 11.98 1.22 -2.50
N GLY A 32 13.04 1.34 -3.29
CA GLY A 32 13.03 2.06 -4.57
C GLY A 32 12.06 1.46 -5.58
N TYR A 33 12.11 0.13 -5.76
CA TYR A 33 11.24 -0.61 -6.69
C TYR A 33 9.75 -0.39 -6.38
N PHE A 34 9.31 -0.60 -5.15
CA PHE A 34 7.90 -0.40 -4.80
C PHE A 34 7.47 1.06 -4.80
N ASN A 35 8.39 1.99 -4.55
CA ASN A 35 8.18 3.43 -4.69
C ASN A 35 8.27 3.92 -6.15
N SER A 36 8.46 3.06 -7.14
CA SER A 36 8.38 3.47 -8.56
C SER A 36 6.98 3.99 -8.89
N TYR A 37 6.87 5.05 -9.69
CA TYR A 37 5.59 5.64 -10.11
C TYR A 37 5.54 5.76 -11.63
N ASN A 38 4.36 5.54 -12.21
CA ASN A 38 4.13 5.93 -13.61
C ASN A 38 3.83 7.43 -13.68
N LEU A 39 4.88 8.23 -13.88
CA LEU A 39 4.79 9.69 -13.93
C LEU A 39 3.88 10.19 -15.05
N ASN A 40 3.84 9.48 -16.17
CA ASN A 40 3.11 9.87 -17.37
C ASN A 40 1.59 9.76 -17.17
N ILE A 41 1.12 8.74 -16.46
CA ILE A 41 -0.30 8.57 -16.16
C ILE A 41 -0.70 9.46 -14.98
N GLU A 42 0.12 9.53 -13.93
CA GLU A 42 -0.21 10.34 -12.75
C GLU A 42 -0.25 11.84 -13.03
N SER A 43 0.62 12.34 -13.92
CA SER A 43 0.61 13.76 -14.32
C SER A 43 -0.70 14.14 -15.00
N LYS A 44 -1.26 13.25 -15.83
CA LYS A 44 -2.54 13.44 -16.52
C LYS A 44 -3.73 13.50 -15.57
N LEU A 45 -3.64 12.90 -14.38
CA LEU A 45 -4.70 12.90 -13.37
C LEU A 45 -4.72 14.14 -12.48
N ARG A 46 -3.62 14.91 -12.43
CA ARG A 46 -3.49 16.08 -11.54
C ARG A 46 -3.71 17.37 -12.32
N LYS A 47 -4.32 18.36 -11.67
CA LYS A 47 -4.45 19.72 -12.23
C LYS A 47 -3.06 20.41 -12.29
N GLU A 48 -2.23 20.18 -11.28
CA GLU A 48 -0.91 20.81 -11.16
C GLU A 48 0.25 19.81 -11.13
N LYS A 49 1.38 20.22 -11.70
CA LYS A 49 2.63 19.45 -11.69
C LYS A 49 3.27 19.54 -10.28
N LEU A 50 3.19 18.44 -9.52
CA LEU A 50 3.86 18.35 -8.23
C LEU A 50 5.37 18.13 -8.40
N ARG A 51 6.20 18.95 -7.72
CA ARG A 51 7.68 18.81 -7.69
C ARG A 51 8.09 17.40 -7.25
N ARG A 52 9.19 16.86 -7.81
CA ARG A 52 9.69 15.50 -7.51
C ARG A 52 9.89 15.27 -6.00
N ARG A 53 10.42 16.26 -5.27
CA ARG A 53 10.61 16.20 -3.81
C ARG A 53 9.32 15.92 -3.05
N LEU A 54 8.24 16.64 -3.38
CA LEU A 54 6.94 16.48 -2.72
C LEU A 54 6.31 15.11 -3.04
N ARG A 55 6.62 14.50 -4.19
CA ARG A 55 6.15 13.13 -4.52
C ARG A 55 6.81 12.09 -3.62
N LYS A 56 8.12 12.23 -3.38
CA LYS A 56 8.87 11.34 -2.49
C LYS A 56 8.35 11.37 -1.04
N LEU A 57 7.84 12.53 -0.60
CA LEU A 57 7.24 12.74 0.72
C LEU A 57 5.76 12.31 0.80
N SER A 58 5.15 11.88 -0.32
CA SER A 58 3.74 11.51 -0.31
C SER A 58 3.50 10.27 0.55
N THR A 59 2.43 10.29 1.33
CA THR A 59 1.94 9.13 2.07
C THR A 59 1.16 8.16 1.18
N ASN A 60 0.86 8.53 -0.07
CA ASN A 60 0.15 7.68 -1.04
C ASN A 60 1.10 6.71 -1.75
N LYS A 61 1.70 5.80 -0.98
CA LYS A 61 2.69 4.84 -1.48
C LYS A 61 2.47 3.45 -0.90
N ILE A 62 3.30 2.51 -1.35
CA ILE A 62 3.37 1.16 -0.81
C ILE A 62 4.36 1.21 0.36
N PHE A 63 3.90 0.88 1.56
CA PHE A 63 4.75 0.81 2.75
C PHE A 63 5.26 -0.62 2.91
N ILE A 64 6.54 -0.78 3.23
CA ILE A 64 7.21 -2.09 3.35
C ILE A 64 7.90 -2.14 4.71
N SER A 65 7.86 -3.30 5.36
CA SER A 65 8.68 -3.60 6.51
C SER A 65 10.17 -3.68 6.15
N ASP A 66 11.01 -3.80 7.17
CA ASP A 66 12.33 -4.37 6.93
C ASP A 66 12.17 -5.87 6.58
N GLY A 67 13.11 -6.39 5.81
CA GLY A 67 13.04 -7.74 5.24
C GLY A 67 13.60 -8.78 6.18
N GLU A 68 13.01 -9.97 6.11
CA GLU A 68 13.50 -11.16 6.78
C GLU A 68 14.11 -12.08 5.73
N PHE A 69 15.38 -12.42 5.92
CA PHE A 69 16.17 -13.17 4.94
C PHE A 69 16.44 -14.56 5.49
N LYS A 70 15.86 -15.58 4.86
CA LYS A 70 16.15 -16.98 5.14
C LYS A 70 17.11 -17.49 4.08
N HIS A 71 18.31 -17.88 4.48
CA HIS A 71 19.31 -18.38 3.54
C HIS A 71 19.42 -19.91 3.64
N THR A 72 19.32 -20.58 2.50
CA THR A 72 19.79 -21.95 2.30
C THR A 72 21.14 -21.92 1.58
N ASN A 73 21.68 -23.09 1.21
CA ASN A 73 22.91 -23.15 0.41
C ASN A 73 22.69 -22.52 -0.98
N ASP A 74 21.55 -22.78 -1.60
CA ASP A 74 21.30 -22.41 -3.00
C ASP A 74 20.41 -21.17 -3.14
N ASN A 75 19.48 -20.98 -2.19
CA ASN A 75 18.40 -20.01 -2.30
C ASN A 75 18.42 -18.98 -1.14
N VAL A 76 17.81 -17.83 -1.38
CA VAL A 76 17.53 -16.78 -0.40
C VAL A 76 16.06 -16.41 -0.48
N ASN A 77 15.33 -16.74 0.58
CA ASN A 77 13.90 -16.46 0.69
C ASN A 77 13.73 -15.16 1.47
N ILE A 78 13.21 -14.15 0.79
CA ILE A 78 13.05 -12.79 1.31
C ILE A 78 11.58 -12.57 1.64
N THR A 79 11.26 -12.52 2.92
CA THR A 79 9.90 -12.20 3.39
C THR A 79 9.76 -10.70 3.60
N LEU A 80 8.72 -10.11 2.99
CA LEU A 80 8.41 -8.68 3.08
C LEU A 80 6.95 -8.50 3.49
N TYR A 81 6.70 -7.72 4.54
CA TYR A 81 5.34 -7.29 4.89
C TYR A 81 5.04 -5.95 4.23
N VAL A 82 3.92 -5.88 3.51
CA VAL A 82 3.56 -4.74 2.68
C VAL A 82 2.18 -4.21 3.05
N TYR A 83 2.04 -2.88 3.18
CA TYR A 83 0.75 -2.20 3.26
C TYR A 83 0.56 -1.27 2.06
N ASN A 84 -0.35 -1.66 1.18
CA ASN A 84 -0.59 -0.98 -0.09
C ASN A 84 -1.64 0.14 0.03
N ARG A 85 -1.23 1.29 0.60
CA ARG A 85 -2.10 2.47 0.71
C ARG A 85 -2.45 3.07 -0.64
N GLN A 86 -1.53 2.97 -1.60
CA GLN A 86 -1.70 3.48 -2.95
C GLN A 86 -2.93 2.86 -3.64
N ARG A 87 -3.05 1.53 -3.61
CA ARG A 87 -4.21 0.80 -4.14
C ARG A 87 -5.52 1.25 -3.47
N LEU A 88 -5.54 1.32 -2.14
CA LEU A 88 -6.72 1.74 -1.38
C LEU A 88 -7.20 3.13 -1.81
N ASN A 89 -6.27 4.09 -1.94
CA ASN A 89 -6.59 5.44 -2.38
C ASN A 89 -7.12 5.50 -3.81
N TYR A 90 -6.57 4.71 -4.74
CA TYR A 90 -7.09 4.63 -6.11
C TYR A 90 -8.50 4.01 -6.16
N LEU A 91 -8.75 2.93 -5.41
CA LEU A 91 -10.07 2.31 -5.31
C LEU A 91 -11.11 3.26 -4.72
N LEU A 92 -10.75 3.99 -3.65
CA LEU A 92 -11.63 4.99 -3.04
C LEU A 92 -11.98 6.11 -4.02
N LYS A 93 -11.01 6.59 -4.80
CA LYS A 93 -11.24 7.61 -5.83
C LYS A 93 -12.13 7.09 -6.96
N LEU A 94 -11.92 5.84 -7.40
CA LEU A 94 -12.76 5.20 -8.42
C LEU A 94 -14.21 5.06 -7.96
N ARG A 95 -14.41 4.54 -6.74
CA ARG A 95 -15.73 4.33 -6.15
C ARG A 95 -16.48 5.65 -5.99
N LYS A 96 -15.86 6.66 -5.36
CA LYS A 96 -16.51 7.94 -5.06
C LYS A 96 -16.78 8.79 -6.30
N ARG A 97 -15.83 8.86 -7.25
CA ARG A 97 -15.91 9.82 -8.37
C ARG A 97 -16.53 9.28 -9.64
N TYR A 98 -16.43 7.97 -9.88
CA TYR A 98 -16.84 7.39 -11.16
C TYR A 98 -17.96 6.37 -10.97
N LEU A 99 -17.78 5.34 -10.13
CA LEU A 99 -18.76 4.26 -9.99
C LEU A 99 -20.06 4.71 -9.29
N SER A 100 -19.99 5.61 -8.31
CA SER A 100 -21.17 6.14 -7.63
C SER A 100 -22.14 6.89 -8.55
N LEU A 101 -21.63 7.52 -9.63
CA LEU A 101 -22.47 8.27 -10.55
C LEU A 101 -23.26 7.33 -11.48
N PHE A 102 -22.63 6.27 -11.96
CA PHE A 102 -23.26 5.29 -12.86
C PHE A 102 -24.36 4.46 -12.21
N ARG A 103 -24.44 4.42 -10.87
CA ARG A 103 -25.54 3.73 -10.16
C ARG A 103 -26.84 4.53 -10.11
N LYS A 104 -26.80 5.85 -10.40
CA LYS A 104 -28.00 6.69 -10.34
C LYS A 104 -28.75 6.60 -11.67
N VAL A 105 -29.99 6.11 -11.63
CA VAL A 105 -30.86 5.98 -12.82
C VAL A 105 -31.01 7.32 -13.53
N THR A 106 -31.17 8.42 -12.79
CA THR A 106 -31.26 9.79 -13.33
C THR A 106 -30.02 10.20 -14.12
N PHE A 107 -28.83 9.78 -13.69
CA PHE A 107 -27.59 10.07 -14.41
C PHE A 107 -27.48 9.27 -15.71
N VAL A 108 -27.91 8.00 -15.71
CA VAL A 108 -27.94 7.16 -16.92
C VAL A 108 -28.92 7.73 -17.95
N ARG A 109 -30.14 8.10 -17.53
CA ARG A 109 -31.13 8.78 -18.39
C ARG A 109 -30.57 10.07 -18.99
N LYS A 110 -29.93 10.91 -18.17
CA LYS A 110 -29.28 12.15 -18.66
C LYS A 110 -28.17 11.87 -19.67
N LEU A 111 -27.39 10.81 -19.50
CA LEU A 111 -26.37 10.40 -20.47
C LEU A 111 -26.98 9.93 -21.79
N GLN A 112 -28.09 9.19 -21.76
CA GLN A 112 -28.83 8.79 -22.96
C GLN A 112 -29.37 10.02 -23.71
N LEU A 113 -29.94 10.99 -23.01
CA LEU A 113 -30.40 12.24 -23.62
C LEU A 113 -29.26 13.02 -24.30
N ILE A 114 -28.13 13.18 -23.59
CA ILE A 114 -26.94 13.85 -24.15
C ILE A 114 -26.43 13.10 -25.40
N ARG A 115 -26.47 11.76 -25.39
CA ARG A 115 -26.11 10.94 -26.54
C ARG A 115 -27.05 11.19 -27.72
N ASN A 116 -28.37 11.19 -27.50
CA ASN A 116 -29.36 11.37 -28.57
C ASN A 116 -29.26 12.78 -29.18
N VAL A 117 -29.15 13.82 -28.34
CA VAL A 117 -28.93 15.19 -28.80
C VAL A 117 -27.61 15.31 -29.58
N GLY A 118 -26.54 14.68 -29.07
CA GLY A 118 -25.25 14.64 -29.76
C GLY A 118 -25.32 13.97 -31.13
N LEU A 119 -25.99 12.82 -31.25
CA LEU A 119 -26.18 12.11 -32.51
C LEU A 119 -27.00 12.94 -33.50
N ASN A 120 -28.05 13.62 -33.04
CA ASN A 120 -28.83 14.50 -33.91
C ASN A 120 -28.02 15.67 -34.46
N ILE A 121 -27.18 16.31 -33.63
CA ILE A 121 -26.28 17.39 -34.07
C ILE A 121 -25.27 16.85 -35.10
N LEU A 122 -24.72 15.66 -34.88
CA LEU A 122 -23.78 15.01 -35.81
C LEU A 122 -24.42 14.71 -37.17
N ASN A 123 -25.65 14.18 -37.18
CA ASN A 123 -26.39 13.89 -38.42
C ASN A 123 -26.67 15.17 -39.21
N LYS A 124 -27.18 16.22 -38.55
CA LYS A 124 -27.40 17.53 -39.17
C LYS A 124 -26.12 18.13 -39.76
N GLN A 125 -24.99 17.95 -39.07
CA GLN A 125 -23.70 18.42 -39.57
C GLN A 125 -23.24 17.62 -40.79
N GLN A 126 -23.47 16.30 -40.82
CA GLN A 126 -23.14 15.46 -41.98
C GLN A 126 -23.94 15.87 -43.22
N GLU A 127 -25.24 16.10 -43.09
CA GLU A 127 -26.08 16.58 -44.19
C GLU A 127 -25.60 17.92 -44.74
N LYS A 128 -25.36 18.91 -43.85
CA LYS A 128 -24.82 20.21 -44.25
C LYS A 128 -23.45 20.10 -44.90
N SER A 129 -22.60 19.18 -44.44
CA SER A 129 -21.28 18.97 -45.05
C SER A 129 -21.39 18.41 -46.46
N LYS A 130 -22.32 17.48 -46.73
CA LYS A 130 -22.58 16.95 -48.08
C LYS A 130 -23.05 18.04 -49.04
N ILE A 131 -23.96 18.89 -48.58
CA ILE A 131 -24.45 20.04 -49.37
C ILE A 131 -23.28 20.96 -49.72
N LEU A 132 -22.44 21.30 -48.73
CA LEU A 132 -21.31 22.21 -48.92
C LEU A 132 -20.24 21.63 -49.85
N THR A 133 -19.95 20.33 -49.78
CA THR A 133 -19.00 19.66 -50.68
C THR A 133 -19.51 19.60 -52.12
N ASN A 134 -20.83 19.47 -52.31
CA ASN A 134 -21.44 19.51 -53.64
C ASN A 134 -21.36 20.92 -54.26
N VAL A 135 -21.53 21.97 -53.44
CA VAL A 135 -21.46 23.37 -53.92
C VAL A 135 -20.02 23.84 -54.14
N LEU A 136 -19.04 23.36 -53.35
CA LEU A 136 -17.63 23.76 -53.43
C LEU A 136 -16.67 22.55 -53.41
N PRO A 137 -16.58 21.77 -54.50
CA PRO A 137 -15.81 20.52 -54.54
C PRO A 137 -14.31 20.73 -54.29
N ASN A 138 -13.74 21.83 -54.78
CA ASN A 138 -12.32 22.18 -54.59
C ASN A 138 -11.95 22.47 -53.12
N TYR A 139 -12.94 22.72 -52.25
CA TYR A 139 -12.75 23.01 -50.83
C TYR A 139 -13.06 21.81 -49.91
N SER A 140 -13.44 20.66 -50.47
CA SER A 140 -13.85 19.46 -49.74
C SER A 140 -12.82 19.03 -48.67
N SER A 141 -11.53 19.01 -48.99
CA SER A 141 -10.45 18.65 -48.05
C SER A 141 -10.40 19.57 -46.82
N LYS A 142 -10.60 20.87 -47.02
CA LYS A 142 -10.62 21.90 -45.96
C LYS A 142 -11.85 21.74 -45.08
N VAL A 143 -13.02 21.47 -45.66
CA VAL A 143 -14.28 21.17 -44.95
C VAL A 143 -14.12 19.93 -44.06
N TYR A 144 -13.59 18.83 -44.61
CA TYR A 144 -13.32 17.61 -43.85
C TYR A 144 -12.34 17.85 -42.69
N SER A 145 -11.31 18.67 -42.89
CA SER A 145 -10.36 19.00 -41.81
C SER A 145 -11.03 19.69 -40.61
N VAL A 146 -11.92 20.65 -40.87
CA VAL A 146 -12.64 21.42 -39.85
C VAL A 146 -13.64 20.53 -39.13
N GLN A 147 -14.36 19.70 -39.87
CA GLN A 147 -15.30 18.71 -39.33
C GLN A 147 -14.59 17.69 -38.43
N ASN A 148 -13.45 17.16 -38.86
CA ASN A 148 -12.62 16.26 -38.05
C ASN A 148 -12.12 16.92 -36.77
N LEU A 149 -11.76 18.21 -36.83
CA LEU A 149 -11.34 18.98 -35.65
C LEU A 149 -12.50 19.15 -34.65
N TYR A 150 -13.71 19.43 -35.15
CA TYR A 150 -14.93 19.49 -34.34
C TYR A 150 -15.24 18.14 -33.68
N TYR A 151 -15.25 17.04 -34.44
CA TYR A 151 -15.48 15.70 -33.91
C TYR A 151 -14.45 15.30 -32.85
N ARG A 152 -13.17 15.59 -33.11
CA ARG A 152 -12.10 15.34 -32.14
C ARG A 152 -12.33 16.11 -30.83
N ASN A 153 -12.76 17.37 -30.92
CA ASN A 153 -13.07 18.19 -29.75
C ASN A 153 -14.30 17.70 -28.99
N PHE A 154 -15.35 17.31 -29.71
CA PHE A 154 -16.56 16.72 -29.14
C PHE A 154 -16.26 15.42 -28.38
N ILE A 155 -15.56 14.47 -29.02
CA ILE A 155 -15.15 13.20 -28.42
C ILE A 155 -14.25 13.44 -27.20
N LYS A 156 -13.28 14.36 -27.29
CA LYS A 156 -12.38 14.69 -26.18
C LYS A 156 -13.13 15.27 -24.98
N LYS A 157 -14.16 16.10 -25.20
CA LYS A 157 -15.00 16.67 -24.14
C LYS A 157 -15.92 15.61 -23.54
N SER A 158 -16.60 14.80 -24.37
CA SER A 158 -17.56 13.79 -23.94
C SER A 158 -16.90 12.65 -23.16
N LEU A 159 -15.74 12.16 -23.63
CA LEU A 159 -15.02 11.04 -23.01
C LEU A 159 -14.04 11.45 -21.91
N LYS A 160 -13.98 12.73 -21.54
CA LYS A 160 -13.04 13.23 -20.52
C LYS A 160 -13.12 12.43 -19.22
N ARG A 161 -14.33 12.15 -18.72
CA ARG A 161 -14.53 11.38 -17.47
C ARG A 161 -14.10 9.92 -17.63
N LEU A 162 -14.46 9.28 -18.75
CA LEU A 162 -14.07 7.90 -19.05
C LEU A 162 -12.54 7.78 -19.14
N LYS A 163 -11.87 8.76 -19.74
CA LYS A 163 -10.42 8.82 -19.82
C LYS A 163 -9.75 8.79 -18.44
N TYR A 164 -10.27 9.59 -17.49
CA TYR A 164 -9.75 9.58 -16.12
C TYR A 164 -10.02 8.26 -15.40
N TYR A 165 -11.20 7.66 -15.61
CA TYR A 165 -11.50 6.32 -15.11
C TYR A 165 -10.47 5.29 -15.62
N MET A 166 -10.18 5.30 -16.92
CA MET A 166 -9.18 4.42 -17.54
C MET A 166 -7.78 4.64 -16.97
N TYR A 167 -7.36 5.89 -16.74
CA TYR A 167 -6.07 6.16 -16.10
C TYR A 167 -5.98 5.59 -14.67
N TYR A 168 -7.03 5.70 -13.86
CA TYR A 168 -7.05 5.05 -12.54
C TYR A 168 -7.03 3.53 -12.65
N LYS A 169 -7.72 2.94 -13.63
CA LYS A 169 -7.70 1.49 -13.90
C LYS A 169 -6.29 1.03 -14.28
N GLN A 170 -5.61 1.75 -15.16
CA GLN A 170 -4.21 1.51 -15.54
C GLN A 170 -3.27 1.58 -14.31
N LEU A 171 -3.42 2.61 -13.46
CA LEU A 171 -2.60 2.71 -12.23
C LEU A 171 -2.85 1.55 -11.26
N LEU A 172 -4.07 1.03 -11.18
CA LEU A 172 -4.37 -0.17 -10.40
C LEU A 172 -3.71 -1.42 -10.96
N TYR A 173 -3.74 -1.60 -12.29
CA TYR A 173 -3.04 -2.71 -12.95
C TYR A 173 -1.54 -2.64 -12.71
N ILE A 174 -0.91 -1.47 -12.90
CA ILE A 174 0.52 -1.28 -12.63
C ILE A 174 0.84 -1.58 -11.16
N ASN A 175 -0.01 -1.13 -10.24
CA ASN A 175 0.17 -1.40 -8.82
C ASN A 175 0.02 -2.89 -8.48
N LYS A 176 -0.89 -3.62 -9.14
CA LYS A 176 -1.02 -5.08 -9.02
C LYS A 176 0.21 -5.81 -9.58
N ALA A 177 0.63 -5.44 -10.78
CA ALA A 177 1.76 -6.03 -11.49
C ALA A 177 3.06 -5.98 -10.68
N LYS A 178 3.27 -4.95 -9.85
CA LYS A 178 4.44 -4.86 -8.95
C LYS A 178 4.64 -6.06 -8.02
N PHE A 179 3.59 -6.82 -7.75
CA PHE A 179 3.62 -8.01 -6.89
C PHE A 179 3.64 -9.32 -7.68
N GLU A 180 3.49 -9.26 -9.01
CA GLU A 180 3.53 -10.42 -9.90
C GLU A 180 4.99 -10.80 -10.18
N ASN A 181 5.27 -12.10 -10.30
CA ASN A 181 6.63 -12.61 -10.44
C ASN A 181 7.32 -12.10 -11.72
N SER A 182 6.56 -11.95 -12.80
CA SER A 182 7.02 -11.39 -14.08
C SER A 182 7.63 -9.99 -13.93
N TYR A 183 6.94 -9.10 -13.21
CA TYR A 183 7.40 -7.73 -12.98
C TYR A 183 8.52 -7.65 -11.95
N LEU A 184 8.55 -8.59 -10.99
CA LEU A 184 9.61 -8.70 -9.98
C LEU A 184 10.93 -9.21 -10.55
N GLN A 185 10.94 -9.84 -11.74
CA GLN A 185 12.14 -10.44 -12.31
C GLN A 185 13.32 -9.46 -12.42
N GLY A 186 13.04 -8.20 -12.77
CA GLY A 186 14.08 -7.15 -12.81
C GLY A 186 14.70 -6.90 -11.43
N LEU A 187 13.90 -6.88 -10.36
CA LEU A 187 14.39 -6.77 -8.99
C LEU A 187 15.16 -8.04 -8.59
N ILE A 188 14.60 -9.23 -8.86
CA ILE A 188 15.22 -10.53 -8.57
C ILE A 188 16.63 -10.61 -9.17
N ASN A 189 16.81 -10.18 -10.43
CA ASN A 189 18.11 -10.17 -11.10
C ASN A 189 19.13 -9.27 -10.39
N LEU A 190 18.71 -8.10 -9.90
CA LEU A 190 19.58 -7.21 -9.12
C LEU A 190 19.97 -7.82 -7.78
N VAL A 191 19.02 -8.47 -7.09
CA VAL A 191 19.29 -9.12 -5.80
C VAL A 191 20.16 -10.37 -5.97
N ARG A 192 19.97 -11.12 -7.06
CA ARG A 192 20.78 -12.29 -7.41
C ARG A 192 22.27 -11.92 -7.55
N LYS A 193 22.58 -10.76 -8.13
CA LYS A 193 23.97 -10.26 -8.22
C LYS A 193 24.61 -10.02 -6.85
N ILE A 194 23.82 -9.62 -5.84
CA ILE A 194 24.30 -9.34 -4.48
C ILE A 194 24.57 -10.65 -3.71
N TYR A 195 23.65 -11.61 -3.75
CA TYR A 195 23.77 -12.84 -2.96
C TYR A 195 24.42 -14.02 -3.69
N LYS A 196 24.52 -13.98 -5.02
CA LYS A 196 24.98 -15.09 -5.88
C LYS A 196 24.21 -16.40 -5.62
N LYS A 197 22.90 -16.27 -5.39
CA LYS A 197 21.96 -17.35 -5.04
C LYS A 197 20.63 -17.14 -5.75
N ILE A 198 19.82 -18.19 -5.86
CA ILE A 198 18.44 -18.06 -6.32
C ILE A 198 17.68 -17.21 -5.29
N VAL A 199 16.84 -16.30 -5.75
CA VAL A 199 16.12 -15.37 -4.86
C VAL A 199 14.63 -15.55 -5.05
N GLU A 200 13.94 -15.81 -3.95
CA GLU A 200 12.49 -15.96 -3.90
C GLU A 200 11.90 -14.90 -2.98
N PHE A 201 10.87 -14.19 -3.46
CA PHE A 201 10.17 -13.18 -2.67
C PHE A 201 8.87 -13.75 -2.10
N ASN A 202 8.73 -13.70 -0.78
CA ASN A 202 7.47 -13.94 -0.09
C ASN A 202 6.87 -12.59 0.37
N ILE A 203 5.96 -12.05 -0.42
CA ILE A 203 5.35 -10.73 -0.14
C ILE A 203 3.99 -10.92 0.55
N ILE A 204 3.92 -10.53 1.82
CA ILE A 204 2.73 -10.64 2.65
C ILE A 204 1.98 -9.30 2.68
N ASN A 205 0.78 -9.25 2.12
CA ASN A 205 -0.04 -8.04 2.14
C ASN A 205 -0.81 -7.88 3.45
N LEU A 206 -0.51 -6.82 4.19
CA LEU A 206 -1.18 -6.47 5.43
C LEU A 206 -2.49 -5.72 5.15
N LYS A 207 -3.57 -6.13 5.84
CA LYS A 207 -4.85 -5.42 5.82
C LYS A 207 -4.74 -4.04 6.48
N TYR A 208 -4.04 -3.95 7.61
CA TYR A 208 -3.85 -2.72 8.36
C TYR A 208 -2.37 -2.47 8.64
N PHE A 209 -1.98 -1.19 8.63
CA PHE A 209 -0.59 -0.77 8.83
C PHE A 209 -0.06 -1.02 10.25
N TYR A 210 -0.94 -1.19 11.24
CA TYR A 210 -0.55 -1.36 12.64
C TYR A 210 -0.20 -2.80 13.02
N TYR A 211 -0.47 -3.80 12.17
CA TYR A 211 -0.08 -5.19 12.41
C TYR A 211 1.42 -5.45 12.34
N ASN A 212 2.19 -4.51 11.77
CA ASN A 212 3.64 -4.60 11.74
C ASN A 212 4.22 -3.23 12.09
N THR A 213 5.03 -3.19 13.16
CA THR A 213 5.61 -1.92 13.62
C THR A 213 6.56 -1.33 12.58
N LEU A 214 7.21 -2.13 11.73
CA LEU A 214 8.07 -1.68 10.62
C LEU A 214 7.31 -1.06 9.44
N VAL A 215 6.06 -1.44 9.23
CA VAL A 215 5.20 -0.82 8.22
C VAL A 215 4.60 0.48 8.75
N ARG A 216 4.20 0.48 10.02
CA ARG A 216 3.79 1.69 10.75
C ARG A 216 4.91 2.71 10.84
N LYS A 217 6.14 2.26 11.06
CA LYS A 217 7.40 3.00 10.99
C LYS A 217 7.50 3.77 9.67
N ALA A 218 7.42 3.09 8.54
CA ALA A 218 7.51 3.72 7.23
C ALA A 218 6.44 4.81 7.01
N LYS A 219 5.26 4.66 7.62
CA LYS A 219 4.16 5.63 7.55
C LYS A 219 4.36 6.85 8.47
N ILE A 220 4.90 6.67 9.67
CA ILE A 220 5.10 7.77 10.66
C ILE A 220 6.21 8.73 10.21
N LYS A 221 7.26 8.23 9.54
CA LYS A 221 8.35 9.08 9.00
C LYS A 221 7.86 10.19 8.07
N ASP A 222 6.75 9.96 7.37
CA ASP A 222 6.20 10.88 6.37
C ASP A 222 5.05 11.77 6.89
N ILE A 223 4.57 11.55 8.12
CA ILE A 223 3.48 12.34 8.72
C ILE A 223 4.08 13.45 9.59
N LYS A 224 3.64 14.70 9.41
CA LYS A 224 3.94 15.78 10.35
C LYS A 224 3.41 15.37 11.72
N LEU A 225 4.29 15.24 12.72
CA LEU A 225 3.98 14.84 14.11
C LEU A 225 2.95 15.73 14.84
N ASN A 226 2.44 16.79 14.20
CA ASN A 226 1.56 17.80 14.78
C ASN A 226 0.10 17.76 14.30
N GLU A 227 -0.26 16.90 13.35
CA GLU A 227 -1.68 16.75 12.97
C GLU A 227 -2.28 15.59 13.77
N ARG A 228 -3.33 15.88 14.57
CA ARG A 228 -4.21 14.88 15.19
C ARG A 228 -4.62 13.87 14.10
N SER A 229 -3.95 12.72 14.04
CA SER A 229 -4.36 11.69 13.11
C SER A 229 -5.69 11.15 13.63
N LYS A 230 -6.80 11.53 12.99
CA LYS A 230 -8.15 10.96 13.20
C LYS A 230 -8.14 9.42 13.27
N TYR A 231 -7.14 8.78 12.65
CA TYR A 231 -6.89 7.33 12.68
C TYR A 231 -6.39 6.74 14.01
N PHE A 232 -6.03 7.56 15.01
CA PHE A 232 -5.69 7.04 16.36
C PHE A 232 -6.96 6.58 17.10
N PHE A 233 -8.12 7.16 16.77
CA PHE A 233 -9.42 6.87 17.37
C PHE A 233 -10.16 5.66 16.76
N GLU A 234 -9.65 5.05 15.67
CA GLU A 234 -10.22 3.79 15.17
C GLU A 234 -9.74 2.56 15.96
N LEU A 235 -8.76 2.71 16.87
CA LEU A 235 -8.36 1.63 17.78
C LEU A 235 -9.44 1.35 18.83
N GLU A 236 -10.10 2.38 19.36
CA GLU A 236 -11.23 2.24 20.30
C GLU A 236 -12.39 1.43 19.71
N ASN A 237 -12.69 1.62 18.43
CA ASN A 237 -13.73 0.85 17.73
C ASN A 237 -13.33 -0.61 17.43
N LEU A 238 -12.05 -0.98 17.57
CA LEU A 238 -11.60 -2.37 17.45
C LEU A 238 -11.73 -3.15 18.77
N PHE A 239 -11.84 -2.46 19.90
CA PHE A 239 -12.01 -3.04 21.24
C PHE A 239 -13.47 -3.28 21.62
N LYS A 240 -14.44 -2.77 20.83
CA LYS A 240 -15.85 -3.20 20.92
C LYS A 240 -16.02 -4.54 20.22
N LEU A 241 -15.64 -5.61 20.91
CA LEU A 241 -16.08 -6.97 20.57
C LEU A 241 -17.29 -7.28 21.45
N ASN A 242 -18.44 -7.43 20.80
CA ASN A 242 -19.65 -7.93 21.40
C ASN A 242 -19.36 -9.31 22.01
N ASN A 243 -19.47 -9.41 23.34
CA ASN A 243 -19.58 -10.68 24.02
C ASN A 243 -20.89 -11.32 23.55
N LEU A 244 -20.78 -12.40 22.80
CA LEU A 244 -21.87 -13.34 22.57
C LEU A 244 -21.29 -14.72 22.80
N ASP A 245 -21.36 -15.12 24.07
CA ASP A 245 -21.20 -16.51 24.49
C ASP A 245 -22.19 -17.36 23.70
N THR A 246 -21.68 -18.42 23.07
CA THR A 246 -22.51 -19.48 22.48
C THR A 246 -21.91 -20.81 22.89
N THR A 247 -22.19 -21.20 24.14
CA THR A 247 -21.78 -22.47 24.74
C THR A 247 -22.64 -23.67 24.33
N ASN A 248 -23.58 -23.54 23.39
CA ASN A 248 -24.41 -24.68 22.92
C ASN A 248 -24.16 -25.05 21.45
N ASN A 249 -22.90 -25.33 21.08
CA ASN A 249 -22.50 -25.65 19.69
C ASN A 249 -21.83 -27.03 19.52
N LEU A 250 -21.90 -27.90 20.53
CA LEU A 250 -21.29 -29.23 20.47
C LEU A 250 -22.09 -30.20 19.56
N LEU A 251 -23.42 -30.13 19.61
CA LEU A 251 -24.30 -31.00 18.80
C LEU A 251 -24.28 -30.63 17.30
N ASN A 252 -24.27 -29.33 16.97
CA ASN A 252 -24.23 -28.85 15.58
C ASN A 252 -22.87 -29.06 14.90
N LYS A 253 -21.81 -29.29 15.68
CA LYS A 253 -20.44 -29.53 15.18
C LYS A 253 -20.26 -30.92 14.58
N LEU A 254 -21.05 -31.90 15.01
CA LEU A 254 -20.95 -33.29 14.54
C LEU A 254 -21.63 -33.47 13.18
N ILE A 255 -22.71 -32.71 12.91
CA ILE A 255 -23.49 -32.82 11.67
C ILE A 255 -22.80 -32.10 10.48
N GLU A 256 -21.93 -31.11 10.72
CA GLU A 256 -21.17 -30.42 9.66
C GLU A 256 -19.94 -31.19 9.12
N GLN A 257 -19.51 -32.27 9.78
CA GLN A 257 -18.19 -32.91 9.59
C GLN A 257 -17.87 -33.40 8.16
N ASN A 258 -18.87 -33.60 7.29
CA ASN A 258 -18.65 -34.17 5.96
C ASN A 258 -18.60 -33.14 4.81
N LYS A 259 -18.58 -31.82 5.10
CA LYS A 259 -18.31 -30.75 4.12
C LYS A 259 -17.11 -29.84 4.49
N THR A 260 -16.34 -30.18 5.53
CA THR A 260 -15.56 -29.20 6.33
C THR A 260 -14.04 -29.44 6.51
N SER A 261 -13.38 -30.34 5.78
CA SER A 261 -11.96 -30.65 6.03
C SER A 261 -11.01 -29.43 5.99
N SER A 262 -11.17 -28.51 5.04
CA SER A 262 -10.31 -27.32 4.94
C SER A 262 -10.67 -26.21 5.95
N LYS A 263 -11.95 -26.07 6.30
CA LYS A 263 -12.43 -25.05 7.24
C LYS A 263 -12.03 -25.40 8.68
N ASP A 264 -12.05 -26.69 8.99
CA ASP A 264 -11.66 -27.23 10.29
C ASP A 264 -10.14 -27.20 10.46
N LEU A 265 -9.35 -27.62 9.46
CA LEU A 265 -7.90 -27.46 9.47
C LEU A 265 -7.48 -26.00 9.64
N LYS A 266 -8.14 -25.08 8.91
CA LYS A 266 -7.90 -23.65 9.07
C LYS A 266 -8.20 -23.19 10.49
N LYS A 267 -9.26 -23.69 11.12
CA LYS A 267 -9.61 -23.34 12.50
C LYS A 267 -8.59 -23.88 13.50
N VAL A 268 -8.15 -25.13 13.35
CA VAL A 268 -7.10 -25.74 14.17
C VAL A 268 -5.81 -24.93 14.07
N VAL A 269 -5.30 -24.74 12.85
CA VAL A 269 -4.07 -23.97 12.60
C VAL A 269 -4.19 -22.54 13.15
N LEU A 270 -5.31 -21.87 12.91
CA LEU A 270 -5.51 -20.52 13.45
C LEU A 270 -5.61 -20.54 14.97
N ASN A 271 -6.18 -21.54 15.61
CA ASN A 271 -6.28 -21.63 17.06
C ASN A 271 -4.92 -21.77 17.71
N ASP A 272 -4.03 -22.57 17.13
CA ASP A 272 -2.70 -22.86 17.66
C ASP A 272 -1.71 -21.68 17.54
N ILE A 273 -1.95 -20.77 16.58
CA ILE A 273 -1.12 -19.58 16.42
C ILE A 273 -1.35 -18.60 17.59
N LYS A 274 -0.28 -18.32 18.33
CA LYS A 274 -0.23 -17.31 19.42
C LYS A 274 -0.08 -15.89 18.84
N PHE A 275 -0.40 -14.88 19.67
CA PHE A 275 -0.21 -13.44 19.37
C PHE A 275 -0.91 -12.89 18.11
N LYS A 276 -2.11 -13.41 17.80
CA LYS A 276 -2.92 -13.01 16.62
C LYS A 276 -3.53 -11.61 16.72
N ARG A 277 -3.82 -11.14 17.94
CA ARG A 277 -4.54 -9.89 18.21
C ARG A 277 -3.57 -8.86 18.79
N VAL A 278 -3.71 -7.61 18.37
CA VAL A 278 -2.95 -6.49 18.91
C VAL A 278 -3.66 -5.99 20.16
N SER A 279 -3.07 -6.22 21.34
CA SER A 279 -3.62 -5.81 22.64
C SER A 279 -3.21 -4.40 23.06
N GLY A 280 -2.12 -3.87 22.51
CA GLY A 280 -1.62 -2.55 22.86
C GLY A 280 -0.53 -2.05 21.93
N VAL A 281 -0.32 -0.73 21.94
CA VAL A 281 0.71 -0.05 21.16
C VAL A 281 1.25 1.14 21.94
N ARG A 282 2.58 1.26 21.97
CA ARG A 282 3.32 2.42 22.47
C ARG A 282 3.93 3.19 21.30
N LEU A 283 3.90 4.51 21.37
CA LEU A 283 4.59 5.40 20.45
C LEU A 283 5.42 6.38 21.25
N GLU A 284 6.66 6.56 20.85
CA GLU A 284 7.59 7.48 21.49
C GLU A 284 8.26 8.33 20.45
N ALA A 285 8.56 9.59 20.78
CA ALA A 285 9.37 10.45 19.96
C ALA A 285 10.24 11.35 20.85
N ALA A 286 11.53 11.44 20.52
CA ALA A 286 12.52 12.23 21.23
C ALA A 286 13.37 13.06 20.27
N GLY A 287 13.67 14.31 20.59
CA GLY A 287 14.61 15.16 19.84
C GLY A 287 14.07 16.56 19.49
N ARG A 288 14.54 17.14 18.37
CA ARG A 288 14.14 18.49 17.92
C ARG A 288 12.77 18.49 17.24
N LEU A 289 11.73 18.43 18.07
CA LEU A 289 10.31 18.37 17.68
C LEU A 289 9.58 19.73 17.77
N THR A 290 10.29 20.80 18.08
CA THR A 290 9.74 22.17 18.14
C THR A 290 9.30 22.65 16.75
N ARG A 291 8.37 23.61 16.70
CA ARG A 291 7.87 24.19 15.43
C ARG A 291 8.70 25.39 14.96
N ARG A 292 9.17 26.22 15.89
CA ARG A 292 9.91 27.45 15.60
C ARG A 292 11.37 27.14 15.28
N TYR A 293 11.96 27.92 14.38
CA TYR A 293 13.38 27.77 13.99
C TYR A 293 14.28 28.47 15.01
N THR A 294 14.29 27.92 16.23
CA THR A 294 15.04 28.43 17.37
C THR A 294 15.92 27.33 17.96
N ALA A 295 17.01 27.73 18.60
CA ALA A 295 17.82 26.83 19.42
C ALA A 295 17.07 26.56 20.73
N SER A 296 16.35 25.44 20.78
CA SER A 296 15.55 25.03 21.94
C SER A 296 15.92 23.62 22.35
N ARG A 297 15.73 23.31 23.64
CA ARG A 297 15.99 21.97 24.21
C ARG A 297 15.14 20.89 23.52
N SER A 298 15.63 19.65 23.55
CA SER A 298 14.94 18.49 22.99
C SER A 298 13.63 18.21 23.70
N GLN A 299 12.61 17.75 22.97
CA GLN A 299 11.34 17.32 23.53
C GLN A 299 11.22 15.79 23.50
N HIS A 300 10.57 15.23 24.52
CA HIS A 300 10.17 13.82 24.59
C HIS A 300 8.64 13.71 24.68
N LYS A 301 8.04 12.86 23.84
CA LYS A 301 6.58 12.65 23.79
C LYS A 301 6.28 11.17 23.71
N VAL A 302 5.40 10.68 24.57
CA VAL A 302 4.94 9.29 24.60
C VAL A 302 3.42 9.25 24.45
N ARG A 303 2.93 8.27 23.70
CA ARG A 303 1.51 7.90 23.66
C ARG A 303 1.39 6.39 23.77
N TYR A 304 0.40 5.95 24.52
CA TYR A 304 0.20 4.56 24.83
C TYR A 304 -1.28 4.21 24.72
N SER A 305 -1.60 3.00 24.30
CA SER A 305 -2.96 2.49 24.23
C SER A 305 -2.92 0.97 24.43
N GLY A 306 -3.79 0.44 25.28
CA GLY A 306 -3.87 -1.00 25.57
C GLY A 306 -2.73 -1.53 26.45
N ASN A 307 -2.41 -2.82 26.35
CA ASN A 307 -1.36 -3.46 27.17
C ASN A 307 -0.30 -4.21 26.33
N LEU A 308 0.98 -4.07 26.69
CA LEU A 308 2.11 -4.79 26.09
C LEU A 308 2.54 -6.04 26.86
N ILE A 309 1.97 -6.29 28.04
CA ILE A 309 2.30 -7.46 28.87
C ILE A 309 1.91 -8.75 28.14
N ASN A 310 2.75 -9.79 28.29
CA ASN A 310 2.42 -11.12 27.81
C ASN A 310 1.48 -11.79 28.82
N ALA A 311 0.17 -11.69 28.60
CA ALA A 311 -0.84 -12.29 29.47
C ALA A 311 -0.67 -13.80 29.65
N TYR A 312 -0.12 -14.51 28.65
CA TYR A 312 0.08 -15.96 28.70
C TYR A 312 1.08 -16.37 29.79
N SER A 313 2.17 -15.62 29.96
CA SER A 313 3.16 -15.90 31.01
C SER A 313 2.89 -15.14 32.29
N SER A 314 2.58 -13.84 32.18
CA SER A 314 2.47 -12.96 33.35
C SER A 314 1.17 -13.11 34.13
N ILE A 315 0.07 -13.48 33.46
CA ILE A 315 -1.25 -13.64 34.10
C ILE A 315 -1.56 -15.12 34.29
N LYS A 316 -1.37 -15.94 33.24
CA LYS A 316 -1.67 -17.39 33.31
C LYS A 316 -0.54 -18.25 33.87
N GLY A 317 0.65 -17.69 34.13
CA GLY A 317 1.79 -18.42 34.69
C GLY A 317 2.47 -19.41 33.74
N TYR A 318 2.10 -19.46 32.45
CA TYR A 318 2.70 -20.43 31.53
C TYR A 318 4.12 -20.03 31.09
N PRO A 319 5.01 -21.00 30.88
CA PRO A 319 6.35 -20.73 30.40
C PRO A 319 6.30 -20.11 28.99
N SER A 320 7.17 -19.13 28.75
CA SER A 320 7.27 -18.43 27.48
C SER A 320 8.73 -18.27 27.07
N ALA A 321 9.07 -18.74 25.88
CA ALA A 321 10.40 -18.54 25.31
C ALA A 321 10.69 -17.05 25.06
N VAL A 322 11.91 -16.62 25.38
CA VAL A 322 12.38 -15.24 25.18
C VAL A 322 13.24 -15.18 23.92
N ILE A 323 13.02 -14.18 23.07
CA ILE A 323 13.78 -13.99 21.83
C ILE A 323 15.11 -13.31 22.16
N ARG A 324 16.23 -13.91 21.72
CA ARG A 324 17.61 -13.40 21.98
C ARG A 324 17.94 -13.21 23.47
N GLY A 325 17.28 -13.97 24.35
CA GLY A 325 17.53 -13.95 25.80
C GLY A 325 16.78 -12.87 26.59
N ASN A 326 16.33 -11.76 25.95
CA ASN A 326 15.67 -10.66 26.68
C ASN A 326 14.38 -10.09 26.03
N TYR A 327 14.11 -10.33 24.74
CA TYR A 327 12.93 -9.79 24.07
C TYR A 327 11.69 -10.67 24.27
N LYS A 328 10.61 -10.08 24.77
CA LYS A 328 9.31 -10.77 24.89
C LYS A 328 8.78 -11.14 23.49
N PRO A 329 8.30 -12.39 23.28
CA PRO A 329 7.92 -12.86 21.95
C PRO A 329 6.65 -12.21 21.39
N ASN A 330 5.83 -11.59 22.25
CA ASN A 330 4.59 -10.91 21.89
C ASN A 330 4.81 -9.44 21.46
N ILE A 331 6.01 -8.88 21.63
CA ILE A 331 6.30 -7.47 21.38
C ILE A 331 7.21 -7.33 20.17
N GLN A 332 6.85 -6.40 19.27
CA GLN A 332 7.70 -6.00 18.15
C GLN A 332 8.12 -4.54 18.33
N TYR A 333 9.40 -4.28 18.61
CA TYR A 333 9.93 -2.92 18.78
C TYR A 333 10.67 -2.41 17.55
N THR A 334 10.46 -1.14 17.20
CA THR A 334 11.15 -0.49 16.09
C THR A 334 11.55 0.95 16.40
N LYS A 335 12.81 1.29 16.07
CA LYS A 335 13.35 2.65 16.16
C LYS A 335 13.50 3.29 14.78
N LEU A 336 13.25 4.60 14.71
CA LEU A 336 13.40 5.44 13.52
C LEU A 336 14.21 6.66 13.82
N ASN A 337 15.20 6.91 12.99
CA ASN A 337 15.92 8.18 12.98
C ASN A 337 15.43 8.99 11.78
N SER A 338 15.07 10.23 12.04
CA SER A 338 14.65 11.20 11.03
C SER A 338 15.18 12.59 11.36
N LYS A 339 14.97 13.52 10.43
CA LYS A 339 15.35 14.92 10.62
C LYS A 339 14.24 15.85 10.19
N SER A 340 14.03 16.90 10.97
CA SER A 340 13.21 18.06 10.65
C SER A 340 14.11 19.17 10.08
N ARG A 341 13.52 20.33 9.76
CA ARG A 341 14.29 21.54 9.41
C ARG A 341 15.17 22.00 10.57
N ILE A 342 14.76 21.71 11.81
CA ILE A 342 15.36 22.25 13.03
C ILE A 342 16.42 21.27 13.57
N GLY A 343 16.27 19.96 13.36
CA GLY A 343 17.35 18.99 13.54
C GLY A 343 16.86 17.55 13.63
N SER A 344 17.65 16.67 14.22
CA SER A 344 17.35 15.24 14.30
C SER A 344 16.30 14.93 15.37
N PHE A 345 15.52 13.89 15.09
CA PHE A 345 14.62 13.28 16.07
C PHE A 345 14.52 11.78 15.83
N VAL A 346 14.15 11.08 16.88
CA VAL A 346 13.95 9.64 16.90
C VAL A 346 12.50 9.36 17.22
N SER A 347 11.91 8.34 16.58
CA SER A 347 10.63 7.79 17.00
C SER A 347 10.71 6.27 17.23
N GLY A 348 10.04 5.80 18.28
CA GLY A 348 9.90 4.40 18.66
C GLY A 348 8.44 3.93 18.53
N VAL A 349 8.25 2.69 18.07
CA VAL A 349 6.94 2.01 18.00
C VAL A 349 7.06 0.57 18.43
#